data_AF-B1Y985-F1
#
_entry.id   AF-B1Y985-F1
#
_cell.length_a   1.000
_cell.length_b   1.000
_cell.length_c   1.000
_cell.angle_alpha   90.00
_cell.angle_beta   90.00
_cell.angle_gamma   90.00
#
_symmetry.space_group_name_H-M   'P 1'
#
loop_
_entity.id
_entity.type
_entity.pdbx_description
1 polymer ?
#
loop_
_entity_poly.entity_id
_entity_poly.type
_entity_poly.pdbx_seq_one_letter_code
_entity_poly.pdbx_strand_id
1 'polypeptide(L)'
;MVQAGNAQLECDMEYAEGRDVICRLYGVEMSCLEDAVRKTGFQNYIKIEGDRFYISTAIFKAGRTPGELIREIATLLRLCRSENS
;
A
#
# COMPACT_ATOMS: atom_id res chain seq x y z
N MET A 1 -2.49 -11.66 2.79
CA MET A 1 -3.70 -11.02 2.22
C MET A 1 -4.37 -10.22 3.31
N VAL A 2 -4.68 -8.94 3.06
CA VAL A 2 -5.39 -8.05 3.98
C VAL A 2 -6.66 -7.55 3.30
N GLN A 3 -7.81 -7.74 3.93
CA GLN A 3 -9.09 -7.24 3.44
C GLN A 3 -9.48 -5.95 4.18
N ALA A 4 -9.85 -4.92 3.41
CA ALA A 4 -10.12 -3.57 3.89
C ALA A 4 -11.39 -3.01 3.21
N GLY A 5 -12.56 -3.41 3.72
CA GLY A 5 -13.83 -3.07 3.08
C GLY A 5 -13.92 -3.76 1.72
N ASN A 6 -14.05 -2.98 0.64
CA ASN A 6 -14.05 -3.46 -0.74
C ASN A 6 -12.65 -3.67 -1.31
N ALA A 7 -11.62 -3.13 -0.65
CA ALA A 7 -10.23 -3.28 -1.09
C ALA A 7 -9.63 -4.60 -0.59
N GLN A 8 -8.91 -5.28 -1.47
CA GLN A 8 -8.08 -6.43 -1.15
C GLN A 8 -6.62 -6.11 -1.47
N LEU A 9 -5.76 -6.35 -0.48
CA LEU A 9 -4.32 -6.14 -0.58
C LEU A 9 -3.58 -7.48 -0.48
N GLU A 10 -2.74 -7.75 -1.47
CA GLU A 10 -1.85 -8.91 -1.50
C GLU A 10 -0.41 -8.43 -1.56
N CYS A 11 0.33 -8.60 -0.47
CA CYS A 11 1.73 -8.21 -0.41
C CYS A 11 2.63 -9.44 -0.31
N ASP A 12 3.67 -9.46 -1.14
CA ASP A 12 4.79 -10.38 -1.04
C ASP A 12 5.80 -9.84 -0.04
N MET A 13 5.84 -10.46 1.14
CA MET A 13 6.66 -10.02 2.28
C MET A 13 7.99 -10.78 2.36
N GLU A 14 8.65 -11.01 1.22
CA GLU A 14 10.05 -11.42 1.22
C GLU A 14 10.95 -10.25 1.63
N TYR A 15 11.27 -10.18 2.93
CA TYR A 15 12.22 -9.22 3.48
C TYR A 15 13.65 -9.60 3.06
N ALA A 16 14.16 -8.95 2.02
CA ALA A 16 15.58 -8.89 1.75
C ALA A 16 16.04 -7.44 1.78
N GLU A 17 17.20 -7.20 2.38
CA GLU A 17 17.77 -5.85 2.47
C GLU A 17 17.97 -5.27 1.07
N GLY A 18 17.37 -4.10 0.80
CA GLY A 18 17.42 -3.45 -0.51
C GLY A 18 16.40 -3.97 -1.52
N ARG A 19 15.44 -4.81 -1.13
CA ARG A 19 14.29 -5.18 -1.96
C ARG A 19 13.03 -4.46 -1.50
N ASP A 20 12.22 -4.03 -2.45
CA ASP A 20 10.92 -3.43 -2.16
C ASP A 20 9.90 -4.54 -1.84
N VAL A 21 9.02 -4.26 -0.88
CA VAL A 21 7.83 -5.09 -0.63
C VAL A 21 6.81 -4.78 -1.72
N ILE A 22 6.40 -5.81 -2.46
CA ILE A 22 5.50 -5.66 -3.60
C ILE A 22 4.09 -5.97 -3.14
N CYS A 23 3.16 -5.05 -3.35
CA CYS A 23 1.75 -5.21 -3.05
C CYS A 23 0.91 -5.05 -4.30
N ARG A 24 -0.17 -5.84 -4.42
CA ARG A 24 -1.23 -5.68 -5.41
C ARG A 24 -2.51 -5.23 -4.73
N LEU A 25 -3.25 -4.38 -5.43
CA LEU A 25 -4.54 -3.87 -5.00
C LEU A 25 -5.65 -4.40 -5.91
N TYR A 26 -6.76 -4.81 -5.31
CA TYR A 26 -7.96 -5.22 -6.02
C TYR A 26 -9.21 -4.60 -5.38
N GLY A 27 -10.27 -4.45 -6.17
CA GLY A 27 -11.62 -4.11 -5.72
C GLY A 27 -11.90 -2.62 -5.47
N VAL A 28 -10.90 -1.75 -5.69
CA VAL A 28 -11.03 -0.30 -5.58
C VAL A 28 -10.14 0.38 -6.63
N GLU A 29 -10.55 1.59 -7.04
CA GLU A 29 -9.84 2.34 -8.08
C GLU A 29 -8.44 2.74 -7.63
N MET A 30 -7.54 2.82 -8.61
CA MET A 30 -6.16 3.27 -8.41
C MET A 30 -6.08 4.70 -7.86
N SER A 31 -7.00 5.57 -8.25
CA SER A 31 -7.14 6.94 -7.73
C SER A 31 -7.24 6.96 -6.20
N CYS A 32 -7.86 5.93 -5.61
CA CYS A 32 -8.00 5.81 -4.18
C CYS A 32 -6.73 5.30 -3.48
N LEU A 33 -5.95 4.44 -4.16
CA LEU A 33 -4.62 4.07 -3.68
C LEU A 33 -3.71 5.29 -3.61
N GLU A 34 -3.70 6.11 -4.65
CA GLU A 34 -2.88 7.33 -4.70
C GLU A 34 -3.24 8.30 -3.57
N ASP A 35 -4.54 8.51 -3.29
CA ASP A 35 -4.98 9.33 -2.16
C ASP A 35 -4.60 8.71 -0.81
N ALA A 36 -4.77 7.39 -0.64
CA ALA A 36 -4.36 6.68 0.57
C ALA A 36 -2.85 6.82 0.81
N VAL A 37 -2.02 6.58 -0.22
CA VAL A 37 -0.56 6.73 -0.16
C VAL A 37 -0.18 8.17 0.18
N ARG A 38 -0.82 9.17 -0.44
CA ARG A 38 -0.58 10.58 -0.12
C ARG A 38 -0.85 10.90 1.34
N LYS A 39 -1.94 10.37 1.91
CA LYS A 39 -2.34 10.58 3.32
C LYS A 39 -1.36 9.96 4.32
N THR A 40 -0.59 8.94 3.95
CA THR A 40 0.44 8.37 4.84
C THR A 40 1.62 9.32 5.09
N GLY A 41 1.89 10.26 4.17
CA GLY A 41 3.09 11.09 4.21
C GLY A 41 4.40 10.38 3.83
N PHE A 42 4.37 9.07 3.50
CA PHE A 42 5.54 8.26 3.13
C PHE A 42 5.67 8.03 1.63
N GLN A 43 5.16 8.95 0.81
CA GLN A 43 5.13 8.88 -0.65
C GLN A 43 6.51 8.58 -1.26
N ASN A 44 7.57 9.14 -0.67
CA ASN A 44 8.96 8.95 -1.12
C ASN A 44 9.47 7.50 -0.99
N TYR A 45 8.77 6.66 -0.22
CA TYR A 45 9.08 5.24 -0.03
C TYR A 45 8.12 4.32 -0.79
N ILE A 46 7.16 4.88 -1.53
CA ILE A 46 6.11 4.12 -2.22
C ILE A 46 6.15 4.46 -3.71
N LYS A 47 6.31 3.45 -4.55
CA LYS A 47 6.16 3.58 -6.02
C LYS A 47 4.87 2.88 -6.43
N ILE A 48 4.05 3.50 -7.28
CA ILE A 48 2.82 2.89 -7.82
C ILE A 48 3.05 2.61 -9.32
N GLU A 49 2.76 1.39 -9.78
CA GLU A 49 2.79 1.01 -11.20
C GLU A 49 1.64 0.06 -11.53
N GLY A 50 0.67 0.55 -12.33
CA GLY A 50 -0.52 -0.23 -12.65
C GLY A 50 -1.28 -0.61 -11.39
N ASP A 51 -1.68 -1.87 -11.27
CA ASP A 51 -2.39 -2.46 -10.11
C ASP A 51 -1.48 -2.73 -8.89
N ARG A 52 -0.21 -2.30 -8.96
CA ARG A 52 0.82 -2.63 -7.97
C ARG A 52 1.38 -1.39 -7.30
N PHE A 53 1.85 -1.58 -6.09
CA PHE A 53 2.70 -0.62 -5.41
C PHE A 53 3.84 -1.31 -4.68
N TYR A 54 4.96 -0.60 -4.57
CA TYR A 54 6.22 -1.08 -4.06
C TYR A 54 6.59 -0.22 -2.86
N ILE A 55 6.82 -0.84 -1.70
CA ILE A 55 7.25 -0.17 -0.49
C ILE A 55 8.72 -0.44 -0.28
N SER A 56 9.55 0.60 -0.32
CA SER A 56 10.98 0.44 -0.10
C SER A 56 11.29 0.09 1.35
N THR A 57 12.17 -0.90 1.55
CA THR A 57 12.72 -1.20 2.88
C THR A 57 13.54 -0.04 3.46
N ALA A 58 13.89 0.98 2.66
CA ALA A 58 14.50 2.21 3.19
C ALA A 58 13.62 2.92 4.24
N ILE A 59 12.32 2.61 4.32
CA ILE A 59 11.41 3.14 5.34
C ILE A 59 11.83 2.81 6.78
N PHE A 60 12.61 1.74 6.99
CA PHE A 60 13.21 1.46 8.30
C PHE A 60 14.07 2.63 8.81
N LYS A 61 14.75 3.35 7.91
CA LYS A 61 15.55 4.54 8.25
C LYS A 61 14.68 5.74 8.68
N ALA A 62 13.41 5.74 8.28
CA ALA A 62 12.41 6.72 8.69
C ALA A 62 11.67 6.31 9.98
N GLY A 63 12.11 5.23 10.65
CA GLY A 63 11.52 4.77 11.91
C GLY A 63 10.20 4.01 11.75
N ARG A 64 9.90 3.48 10.56
CA ARG A 64 8.70 2.69 10.28
C ARG A 64 9.03 1.40 9.54
N THR A 65 8.14 0.42 9.65
CA THR A 65 8.24 -0.85 8.93
C THR A 65 7.30 -0.87 7.72
N PRO A 66 7.62 -1.65 6.67
CA PRO A 66 6.69 -1.86 5.56
C PRO A 66 5.33 -2.38 6.02
N GLY A 67 5.30 -3.27 7.02
CA GLY A 67 4.06 -3.82 7.59
C GLY A 67 3.17 -2.76 8.25
N GLU A 68 3.74 -1.80 8.96
CA GLU A 68 2.99 -0.68 9.53
C GLU A 68 2.38 0.19 8.42
N LEU A 69 3.14 0.46 7.36
CA LEU A 69 2.66 1.25 6.24
C LEU A 69 1.54 0.53 5.47
N ILE A 70 1.68 -0.78 5.24
CA ILE A 70 0.62 -1.61 4.64
C ILE A 70 -0.66 -1.54 5.47
N ARG A 71 -0.54 -1.63 6.80
CA ARG A 71 -1.69 -1.58 7.71
C ARG A 71 -2.38 -0.21 7.69
N GLU A 72 -1.61 0.87 7.61
CA GLU A 72 -2.13 2.22 7.48
C GLU A 72 -2.84 2.42 6.13
N ILE A 73 -2.21 2.03 5.02
CA ILE A 73 -2.82 2.07 3.68
C ILE A 73 -4.12 1.24 3.68
N ALA A 74 -4.10 0.02 4.21
CA ALA A 74 -5.31 -0.80 4.33
C ALA A 74 -6.41 -0.10 5.14
N THR A 75 -6.07 0.64 6.19
CA THR A 75 -7.05 1.40 6.98
C THR A 75 -7.66 2.55 6.18
N LEU A 76 -6.83 3.28 5.43
CA LEU A 76 -7.27 4.39 4.58
C LEU A 76 -8.13 3.90 3.41
N LEU A 77 -7.80 2.74 2.83
CA LEU A 77 -8.54 2.14 1.73
C LEU A 77 -9.96 1.70 2.13
N ARG A 78 -10.26 1.52 3.43
CA ARG A 78 -11.64 1.26 3.90
C ARG A 78 -12.58 2.43 3.62
N LEU A 79 -12.04 3.62 3.43
CA LEU A 79 -12.81 4.84 3.11
C LEU A 79 -13.06 4.97 1.61
N CYS A 80 -12.43 4.13 0.79
CA CYS A 80 -12.63 4.11 -0.65
C CYS A 80 -13.99 3.52 -1.02
N ARG A 81 -14.65 4.13 -2.01
CA ARG A 81 -15.82 3.53 -2.64
C ARG A 81 -15.36 2.44 -3.63
N SER A 82 -16.22 1.46 -3.84
CA SER A 82 -15.95 0.33 -4.74
C SER A 82 -15.92 0.79 -6.20
N GLU A 83 -15.17 0.10 -7.05
CA GLU A 83 -15.10 0.33 -8.52
C GLU A 83 -16.45 0.17 -9.28
N ASN A 84 -17.54 -0.21 -8.60
CA ASN A 84 -18.86 -0.47 -9.19
C ASN A 84 -20.00 0.36 -8.57
N SER A 85 -19.76 1.63 -8.20
CA SER A 85 -20.83 2.55 -7.75
C SER A 85 -21.36 3.43 -8.86
#